data_AF-A0A6A7ASE9-F1
#
_entry.id   AF-A0A6A7ASE9-F1
#
_cell.length_a   1.000
_cell.length_b   1.000
_cell.length_c   1.000
_cell.angle_alpha   90.00
_cell.angle_beta   90.00
_cell.angle_gamma   90.00
#
_symmetry.space_group_name_H-M   'P 1'
#
loop_
_entity.id
_entity.type
_entity.pdbx_description
1 polymer ?
#
loop_
_entity_poly.entity_id
_entity_poly.type
_entity_poly.pdbx_seq_one_letter_code
_entity_poly.pdbx_strand_id
1 'polypeptide(L)'
;MNNLTGTQYEQRDIGISFLDILDLSLDSIWPVHEYGHALTLSESSWNDDENTWDWWETVATYISDEFHSTSTCRAAKASHGLSTEPWPSQINPTFLHENTHLILVDGNRTTGNRRAAFPFISYLNNNPDKYTGLGKQTLLNMLRKYKVGSNDTPFHVLATILAGTGTTVQKAVGRYWAHMAYFDIGHPSAHAVFLSERPNIVYDSLHANGTVKSEKAPRYMGANIIPLKIKGSNITVALQTSGQYTATLVVKSGEKLRYVDVVNGKGRVAVAKSDEVSLVVAYTPELIMYNSAAITAEMYANALQYSVKFTGASVA
;
A
#
# COMPACT_ATOMS: atom_id res chain seq x y z
N MET A 1 -16.91 15.97 11.53
CA MET A 1 -16.87 14.60 12.09
C MET A 1 -16.74 14.75 13.60
N ASN A 2 -17.77 14.43 14.38
CA ASN A 2 -17.62 14.39 15.84
C ASN A 2 -16.95 13.06 16.18
N ASN A 3 -15.62 13.06 16.31
CA ASN A 3 -14.83 11.86 16.61
C ASN A 3 -14.43 11.83 18.09
N LEU A 4 -14.37 10.60 18.60
CA LEU A 4 -14.11 10.20 19.99
C LEU A 4 -12.69 10.56 20.50
N THR A 5 -11.91 11.35 19.76
CA THR A 5 -10.46 11.58 20.00
C THR A 5 -10.02 13.05 19.81
N GLY A 6 -10.80 13.88 19.12
CA GLY A 6 -10.46 15.27 18.82
C GLY A 6 -11.20 15.85 17.61
N THR A 7 -11.09 17.16 17.39
CA THR A 7 -11.62 17.91 16.24
C THR A 7 -10.51 18.72 15.58
N GLN A 8 -10.45 18.67 14.25
CA GLN A 8 -9.52 19.45 13.43
C GLN A 8 -10.21 20.72 12.94
N TYR A 9 -9.45 21.81 12.89
CA TYR A 9 -9.90 23.08 12.35
C TYR A 9 -8.85 23.66 11.42
N GLU A 10 -9.30 24.44 10.44
CA GLU A 10 -8.44 25.17 9.52
C GLU A 10 -8.91 26.62 9.34
N GLN A 11 -7.95 27.51 9.15
CA GLN A 11 -8.15 28.86 8.64
C GLN A 11 -7.36 28.98 7.34
N ARG A 12 -7.99 28.55 6.24
CA ARG A 12 -7.39 28.44 4.90
C ARG A 12 -6.75 29.74 4.44
N ASP A 13 -7.41 30.87 4.71
CA ASP A 13 -6.98 32.20 4.26
C ASP A 13 -5.62 32.64 4.83
N ILE A 14 -5.18 32.03 5.94
CA ILE A 14 -3.90 32.34 6.59
C ILE A 14 -3.00 31.11 6.76
N GLY A 15 -3.36 29.97 6.18
CA GLY A 15 -2.55 28.75 6.18
C GLY A 15 -2.34 28.13 7.57
N ILE A 16 -3.30 28.30 8.48
CA ILE A 16 -3.22 27.75 9.85
C ILE A 16 -4.17 26.56 9.98
N SER A 17 -3.69 25.48 10.59
CA SER A 17 -4.52 24.36 11.07
C SER A 17 -4.29 24.18 12.57
N PHE A 18 -5.34 23.88 13.33
CA PHE A 18 -5.25 23.59 14.75
C PHE A 18 -6.06 22.35 15.13
N LEU A 19 -5.60 21.69 16.19
CA LEU A 19 -6.18 20.45 16.71
C LEU A 19 -6.73 20.71 18.09
N ASP A 20 -7.98 20.30 18.29
CA ASP A 20 -8.58 20.16 19.61
C ASP A 20 -8.56 18.68 19.95
N ILE A 21 -7.74 18.27 20.90
CA ILE A 21 -7.53 16.86 21.24
C ILE A 21 -8.07 16.61 22.64
N LEU A 22 -8.86 15.55 22.78
CA LEU A 22 -9.36 15.15 24.09
C LEU A 22 -8.19 14.66 24.96
N ASP A 23 -8.12 15.13 26.20
CA ASP A 23 -7.05 14.78 27.16
C ASP A 23 -6.83 13.25 27.28
N LEU A 24 -7.92 12.48 27.22
CA LEU A 24 -7.89 11.00 27.28
C LEU A 24 -7.19 10.33 26.08
N SER A 25 -6.93 11.07 25.00
CA SER A 25 -6.29 10.56 23.78
C SER A 25 -4.80 10.92 23.69
N LEU A 26 -4.27 11.73 24.61
CA LEU A 26 -2.91 12.29 24.52
C LEU A 26 -1.80 11.24 24.48
N ASP A 27 -1.98 10.11 25.16
CA ASP A 27 -0.99 9.01 25.21
C ASP A 27 -1.25 7.91 24.14
N SER A 28 -2.08 8.20 23.13
CA SER A 28 -2.44 7.24 22.08
C SER A 28 -1.80 7.59 20.73
N ILE A 29 -2.09 6.77 19.71
CA ILE A 29 -1.66 7.02 18.34
C ILE A 29 -2.40 8.18 17.65
N TRP A 30 -3.56 8.57 18.20
CA TRP A 30 -4.50 9.47 17.53
C TRP A 30 -4.00 10.90 17.42
N PRO A 31 -3.37 11.53 18.44
CA PRO A 31 -2.91 12.91 18.31
C PRO A 31 -1.97 13.13 17.12
N VAL A 32 -1.11 12.17 16.83
CA VAL A 32 -0.20 12.27 15.69
C VAL A 32 -0.91 11.98 14.37
N HIS A 33 -1.94 11.13 14.37
CA HIS A 33 -2.82 10.95 13.20
C HIS A 33 -3.55 12.26 12.87
N GLU A 34 -4.15 12.91 13.87
CA GLU A 34 -4.78 14.23 13.71
C GLU A 34 -3.76 15.29 13.25
N TYR A 35 -2.52 15.25 13.77
CA TYR A 35 -1.43 16.09 13.28
C TYR A 35 -1.07 15.83 11.82
N GLY A 36 -1.18 14.58 11.35
CA GLY A 36 -1.02 14.27 9.93
C GLY A 36 -2.09 14.93 9.05
N HIS A 37 -3.31 15.08 9.55
CA HIS A 37 -4.33 15.88 8.87
C HIS A 37 -3.97 17.36 8.85
N ALA A 38 -3.50 17.93 9.96
CA ALA A 38 -3.01 19.32 10.01
C ALA A 38 -1.86 19.58 9.00
N LEU A 39 -0.92 18.64 8.87
CA LEU A 39 0.14 18.72 7.87
C LEU A 39 -0.40 18.68 6.44
N THR A 40 -1.36 17.81 6.16
CA THR A 40 -2.04 17.76 4.85
C THR A 40 -2.75 19.09 4.57
N LEU A 41 -3.46 19.63 5.57
CA LEU A 41 -4.17 20.90 5.50
C LEU A 41 -3.22 22.09 5.24
N SER A 42 -1.99 22.05 5.76
CA SER A 42 -1.00 23.11 5.51
C SER A 42 -0.56 23.19 4.05
N GLU A 43 -0.70 22.10 3.29
CA GLU A 43 -0.42 22.03 1.86
C GLU A 43 -1.71 22.35 1.08
N SER A 44 -2.14 23.61 1.15
CA SER A 44 -3.46 24.11 0.70
C SER A 44 -3.87 23.68 -0.71
N SER A 45 -2.91 23.39 -1.60
CA SER A 45 -3.20 22.90 -2.94
C SER A 45 -3.91 21.56 -2.99
N TRP A 46 -3.75 20.70 -1.98
CA TRP A 46 -4.32 19.36 -1.92
C TRP A 46 -5.72 19.35 -1.24
N ASN A 47 -6.20 20.49 -0.70
CA ASN A 47 -7.38 20.53 0.18
C ASN A 47 -8.74 20.68 -0.48
N ASP A 48 -8.79 21.12 -1.72
CA ASP A 48 -10.05 21.48 -2.37
C ASP A 48 -10.56 20.43 -3.36
N ASP A 49 -10.13 19.17 -3.19
CA ASP A 49 -10.27 18.19 -4.24
C ASP A 49 -10.77 16.81 -3.80
N GLU A 50 -11.88 16.40 -4.41
CA GLU A 50 -12.61 15.17 -4.09
C GLU A 50 -11.75 13.91 -4.26
N ASN A 51 -10.86 13.91 -5.26
CA ASN A 51 -10.05 12.74 -5.60
C ASN A 51 -8.90 12.47 -4.60
N THR A 52 -8.67 13.39 -3.69
CA THR A 52 -7.63 13.25 -2.66
C THR A 52 -8.19 12.97 -1.27
N TRP A 53 -9.49 13.12 -1.06
CA TRP A 53 -10.08 13.21 0.29
C TRP A 53 -9.77 12.01 1.19
N ASP A 54 -9.98 10.76 0.74
CA ASP A 54 -9.67 9.62 1.63
C ASP A 54 -8.19 9.26 1.71
N TRP A 55 -7.37 9.79 0.81
CA TRP A 55 -5.91 9.69 0.97
C TRP A 55 -5.44 10.44 2.21
N TRP A 56 -6.22 11.39 2.73
CA TRP A 56 -5.88 12.10 3.96
C TRP A 56 -5.80 11.17 5.15
N GLU A 57 -6.69 10.19 5.22
CA GLU A 57 -6.66 9.17 6.27
C GLU A 57 -5.45 8.26 6.09
N THR A 58 -5.09 7.91 4.85
CA THR A 58 -3.88 7.15 4.54
C THR A 58 -2.61 7.91 4.96
N VAL A 59 -2.55 9.21 4.64
CA VAL A 59 -1.42 10.10 4.98
C VAL A 59 -1.33 10.32 6.48
N ALA A 60 -2.44 10.57 7.15
CA ALA A 60 -2.49 10.72 8.60
C ALA A 60 -2.03 9.45 9.33
N THR A 61 -2.49 8.27 8.88
CA THR A 61 -2.03 6.99 9.45
C THR A 61 -0.55 6.74 9.15
N TYR A 62 -0.06 7.09 7.96
CA TYR A 62 1.38 7.03 7.65
C TYR A 62 2.20 7.90 8.61
N ILE A 63 1.80 9.15 8.83
CA ILE A 63 2.50 10.10 9.71
C ILE A 63 2.50 9.61 11.15
N SER A 64 1.35 9.11 11.63
CA SER A 64 1.25 8.50 12.96
C SER A 64 2.14 7.28 13.11
N ASP A 65 2.10 6.35 12.14
CA ASP A 65 2.93 5.15 12.19
C ASP A 65 4.42 5.49 12.15
N GLU A 66 4.86 6.37 11.24
CA GLU A 66 6.25 6.78 11.11
C GLU A 66 6.79 7.40 12.43
N PHE A 67 5.99 8.22 13.12
CA PHE A 67 6.39 8.84 14.40
C PHE A 67 6.58 7.80 15.52
N HIS A 68 5.66 6.85 15.63
CA HIS A 68 5.63 5.88 16.73
C HIS A 68 6.57 4.70 16.48
N SER A 69 6.55 4.13 15.27
CA SER A 69 7.10 2.82 14.96
C SER A 69 8.48 2.87 14.30
N THR A 70 9.02 4.07 14.06
CA THR A 70 10.33 4.27 13.44
C THR A 70 11.25 5.17 14.25
N SER A 71 12.50 5.28 13.79
CA SER A 71 13.52 6.17 14.38
C SER A 71 13.45 7.62 13.90
N THR A 72 12.59 7.95 12.94
CA THR A 72 12.56 9.25 12.26
C THR A 72 12.42 10.42 13.22
N CYS A 73 11.55 10.30 14.24
CA CYS A 73 11.32 11.36 15.22
C CYS A 73 12.10 11.18 16.54
N ARG A 74 13.10 10.29 16.59
CA ARG A 74 13.80 9.94 17.84
C ARG A 74 14.40 11.14 18.57
N ALA A 75 15.08 12.03 17.83
CA ALA A 75 15.71 13.21 18.43
C ALA A 75 14.69 14.17 19.05
N ALA A 76 13.57 14.41 18.36
CA ALA A 76 12.47 15.23 18.86
C ALA A 76 11.80 14.58 20.08
N LYS A 77 11.57 13.26 20.06
CA LYS A 77 11.04 12.53 21.23
C LYS A 77 11.96 12.70 22.45
N ALA A 78 13.27 12.53 22.25
CA ALA A 78 14.25 12.69 23.32
C ALA A 78 14.28 14.11 23.91
N SER A 79 14.18 15.16 23.08
CA SER A 79 14.19 16.55 23.57
C SER A 79 12.95 16.93 24.39
N HIS A 80 11.88 16.15 24.29
CA HIS A 80 10.64 16.33 25.03
C HIS A 80 10.41 15.25 26.11
N GLY A 81 11.44 14.46 26.45
CA GLY A 81 11.36 13.42 27.50
C GLY A 81 10.45 12.24 27.15
N LEU A 82 10.13 12.05 25.87
CA LEU A 82 9.32 10.94 25.38
C LEU A 82 10.18 9.70 25.11
N SER A 83 9.56 8.52 25.13
CA SER A 83 10.23 7.27 24.79
C SER A 83 10.79 7.30 23.36
N THR A 84 12.07 6.92 23.23
CA THR A 84 12.77 6.79 21.95
C THR A 84 12.62 5.41 21.32
N GLU A 85 12.09 4.44 22.08
CA GLU A 85 11.87 3.08 21.61
C GLU A 85 10.72 3.04 20.61
N PRO A 86 10.89 2.38 19.44
CA PRO A 86 9.81 2.21 18.49
C PRO A 86 8.67 1.37 19.06
N TRP A 87 7.43 1.83 18.84
CA TRP A 87 6.25 1.02 19.09
C TRP A 87 6.05 -0.03 17.99
N PRO A 88 5.29 -1.10 18.24
CA PRO A 88 4.75 -1.91 17.16
C PRO A 88 4.00 -1.03 16.16
N SER A 89 4.23 -1.27 14.87
CA SER A 89 3.53 -0.55 13.81
C SER A 89 2.03 -0.81 13.88
N GLN A 90 1.26 0.18 13.46
CA GLN A 90 -0.21 0.18 13.45
C GLN A 90 -0.80 -0.64 12.29
N ILE A 91 0.04 -1.32 11.50
CA ILE A 91 -0.46 -2.19 10.44
C ILE A 91 -1.41 -3.25 11.00
N ASN A 92 -2.40 -3.62 10.20
CA ASN A 92 -3.22 -4.79 10.41
C ASN A 92 -2.94 -5.80 9.27
N PRO A 93 -1.90 -6.65 9.40
CA PRO A 93 -1.50 -7.61 8.38
C PRO A 93 -2.65 -8.48 7.91
N THR A 94 -3.45 -9.01 8.86
CA THR A 94 -4.58 -9.90 8.56
C THR A 94 -5.59 -9.21 7.64
N PHE A 95 -6.10 -8.05 8.06
CA PHE A 95 -7.03 -7.27 7.24
C PHE A 95 -6.43 -6.89 5.88
N LEU A 96 -5.19 -6.38 5.87
CA LEU A 96 -4.55 -5.88 4.65
C LEU A 96 -4.34 -6.99 3.62
N HIS A 97 -3.84 -8.16 4.02
CA HIS A 97 -3.51 -9.23 3.08
C HIS A 97 -4.76 -9.93 2.53
N GLU A 98 -5.76 -10.16 3.38
CA GLU A 98 -7.04 -10.77 2.97
C GLU A 98 -7.85 -9.85 2.04
N ASN A 99 -7.57 -8.54 2.10
CA ASN A 99 -8.22 -7.49 1.31
C ASN A 99 -7.28 -6.81 0.31
N THR A 100 -6.16 -7.44 -0.06
CA THR A 100 -5.23 -6.95 -1.10
C THR A 100 -5.93 -6.68 -2.44
N HIS A 101 -7.03 -7.38 -2.71
CA HIS A 101 -7.81 -7.27 -3.94
C HIS A 101 -8.67 -5.98 -4.03
N LEU A 102 -8.84 -5.24 -2.94
CA LEU A 102 -9.56 -3.97 -2.95
C LEU A 102 -8.83 -2.92 -3.80
N ILE A 103 -9.53 -1.83 -4.11
CA ILE A 103 -8.87 -0.65 -4.66
C ILE A 103 -7.80 -0.20 -3.65
N LEU A 104 -6.61 0.19 -4.12
CA LEU A 104 -5.47 0.43 -3.24
C LEU A 104 -5.81 1.42 -2.10
N VAL A 105 -6.54 2.49 -2.43
CA VAL A 105 -7.17 3.38 -1.45
C VAL A 105 -8.67 3.40 -1.71
N ASP A 106 -9.39 2.64 -0.89
CA ASP A 106 -10.85 2.54 -0.86
C ASP A 106 -11.39 3.30 0.37
N GLY A 107 -12.12 4.39 0.08
CA GLY A 107 -12.68 5.29 1.07
C GLY A 107 -13.97 4.80 1.73
N ASN A 108 -14.54 3.68 1.29
CA ASN A 108 -15.79 3.16 1.84
C ASN A 108 -15.68 3.02 3.37
N ARG A 109 -16.64 3.62 4.09
CA ARG A 109 -16.61 3.73 5.56
C ARG A 109 -16.79 2.38 6.27
N THR A 110 -17.36 1.39 5.60
CA THR A 110 -17.71 0.08 6.16
C THR A 110 -16.75 -1.02 5.70
N THR A 111 -16.36 -0.98 4.42
CA THR A 111 -15.61 -2.08 3.77
C THR A 111 -14.28 -1.64 3.16
N GLY A 112 -13.97 -0.34 3.20
CA GLY A 112 -12.77 0.23 2.60
C GLY A 112 -11.52 0.02 3.45
N ASN A 113 -10.38 0.43 2.89
CA ASN A 113 -9.06 0.19 3.47
C ASN A 113 -8.23 1.48 3.63
N ARG A 114 -8.83 2.68 3.51
CA ARG A 114 -8.09 3.96 3.48
C ARG A 114 -7.03 4.14 4.57
N ARG A 115 -7.25 3.67 5.80
CA ARG A 115 -6.21 3.71 6.85
C ARG A 115 -5.17 2.61 6.69
N ALA A 116 -5.60 1.40 6.34
CA ALA A 116 -4.73 0.24 6.15
C ALA A 116 -3.83 0.34 4.90
N ALA A 117 -4.09 1.27 3.99
CA ALA A 117 -3.33 1.49 2.76
C ALA A 117 -1.99 2.23 2.96
N PHE A 118 -1.71 2.74 4.16
CA PHE A 118 -0.49 3.51 4.43
C PHE A 118 0.85 2.82 4.10
N PRO A 119 0.97 1.47 4.11
CA PRO A 119 2.21 0.81 3.71
C PRO A 119 2.64 1.12 2.27
N PHE A 120 1.71 1.53 1.39
CA PHE A 120 2.06 2.02 0.07
C PHE A 120 2.89 3.31 0.13
N ILE A 121 2.52 4.26 0.99
CA ILE A 121 3.30 5.48 1.23
C ILE A 121 4.66 5.13 1.84
N SER A 122 4.69 4.21 2.81
CA SER A 122 5.95 3.73 3.39
C SER A 122 6.88 3.12 2.33
N TYR A 123 6.34 2.30 1.42
CA TYR A 123 7.10 1.74 0.30
C TYR A 123 7.65 2.84 -0.62
N LEU A 124 6.84 3.82 -1.01
CA LEU A 124 7.27 4.93 -1.86
C LEU A 124 8.36 5.78 -1.19
N ASN A 125 8.28 5.99 0.12
CA ASN A 125 9.24 6.78 0.88
C ASN A 125 10.53 6.01 1.19
N ASN A 126 10.43 4.72 1.49
CA ASN A 126 11.60 3.86 1.76
C ASN A 126 12.32 3.43 0.48
N ASN A 127 11.58 3.34 -0.63
CA ASN A 127 12.09 3.06 -1.97
C ASN A 127 13.05 1.86 -2.03
N PRO A 128 12.62 0.65 -1.59
CA PRO A 128 13.48 -0.53 -1.54
C PRO A 128 14.05 -0.91 -2.92
N ASP A 129 13.30 -0.63 -4.00
CA ASP A 129 13.72 -0.86 -5.39
C ASP A 129 14.65 0.23 -5.96
N LYS A 130 14.91 1.30 -5.21
CA LYS A 130 15.76 2.43 -5.62
C LYS A 130 15.32 3.09 -6.93
N TYR A 131 14.01 3.20 -7.15
CA TYR A 131 13.49 3.93 -8.30
C TYR A 131 13.85 5.40 -8.23
N THR A 132 14.42 5.92 -9.32
CA THR A 132 14.70 7.34 -9.47
C THR A 132 13.40 8.14 -9.34
N GLY A 133 13.45 9.23 -8.58
CA GLY A 133 12.30 10.09 -8.26
C GLY A 133 11.59 9.73 -6.96
N LEU A 134 11.77 8.51 -6.42
CA LEU A 134 11.21 8.09 -5.14
C LEU A 134 12.25 8.16 -4.00
N GLY A 135 11.79 8.24 -2.76
CA GLY A 135 12.60 8.25 -1.55
C GLY A 135 11.94 9.05 -0.42
N LYS A 136 12.70 9.43 0.60
CA LYS A 136 12.17 10.05 1.83
C LYS A 136 11.32 11.32 1.63
N GLN A 137 11.41 11.95 0.45
CA GLN A 137 10.63 13.12 0.08
C GLN A 137 9.45 12.82 -0.84
N THR A 138 9.13 11.56 -1.17
CA THR A 138 8.06 11.24 -2.13
C THR A 138 6.73 11.84 -1.69
N LEU A 139 6.28 11.56 -0.46
CA LEU A 139 5.01 12.12 0.04
C LEU A 139 5.00 13.65 -0.01
N LEU A 140 6.05 14.31 0.49
CA LEU A 140 6.13 15.78 0.46
C LEU A 140 6.09 16.33 -0.97
N ASN A 141 6.80 15.68 -1.89
CA ASN A 141 6.79 16.04 -3.30
C ASN A 141 5.42 15.80 -3.94
N MET A 142 4.69 14.76 -3.53
CA MET A 142 3.31 14.56 -3.97
C MET A 142 2.46 15.74 -3.52
N LEU A 143 2.47 16.06 -2.21
CA LEU A 143 1.69 17.17 -1.65
C LEU A 143 1.96 18.49 -2.39
N ARG A 144 3.24 18.83 -2.57
CA ARG A 144 3.67 20.12 -3.17
C ARG A 144 3.57 20.22 -4.68
N LYS A 145 3.59 19.09 -5.40
CA LYS A 145 3.44 19.08 -6.86
C LYS A 145 1.98 18.97 -7.31
N TYR A 146 1.06 18.77 -6.36
CA TYR A 146 -0.35 18.84 -6.65
C TYR A 146 -0.72 20.20 -7.22
N LYS A 147 -1.44 20.22 -8.32
CA LYS A 147 -1.88 21.46 -8.97
C LYS A 147 -3.27 21.81 -8.49
N VAL A 148 -3.42 22.98 -7.90
CA VAL A 148 -4.73 23.53 -7.47
C VAL A 148 -5.72 23.43 -8.62
N GLY A 149 -6.90 22.85 -8.35
CA GLY A 149 -7.99 22.71 -9.33
C GLY A 149 -7.75 21.69 -10.44
N SER A 150 -6.73 20.84 -10.34
CA SER A 150 -6.46 19.80 -11.34
C SER A 150 -7.41 18.60 -11.27
N ASN A 151 -8.03 18.34 -10.11
CA ASN A 151 -8.73 17.09 -9.82
C ASN A 151 -7.83 15.85 -9.88
N ASP A 152 -6.50 16.00 -9.96
CA ASP A 152 -5.57 14.89 -10.12
C ASP A 152 -5.70 13.89 -8.95
N THR A 153 -5.75 12.59 -9.24
CA THR A 153 -5.59 11.60 -8.16
C THR A 153 -4.13 11.59 -7.69
N PRO A 154 -3.83 11.13 -6.46
CA PRO A 154 -2.44 10.97 -6.02
C PRO A 154 -1.58 10.10 -6.94
N PHE A 155 -2.19 9.19 -7.71
CA PHE A 155 -1.47 8.45 -8.76
C PHE A 155 -1.05 9.33 -9.95
N HIS A 156 -1.86 10.31 -10.37
CA HIS A 156 -1.47 11.26 -11.43
C HIS A 156 -0.33 12.17 -10.98
N VAL A 157 -0.36 12.62 -9.72
CA VAL A 157 0.74 13.39 -9.14
C VAL A 157 2.01 12.54 -9.04
N LEU A 158 1.89 11.27 -8.63
CA LEU A 158 3.01 10.33 -8.62
C LEU A 158 3.57 10.12 -10.04
N ALA A 159 2.71 10.03 -11.07
CA ALA A 159 3.15 9.94 -12.46
C ALA A 159 3.97 11.18 -12.88
N THR A 160 3.58 12.36 -12.42
CA THR A 160 4.35 13.60 -12.64
C THR A 160 5.72 13.57 -11.96
N ILE A 161 5.84 12.96 -10.77
CA ILE A 161 7.13 12.77 -10.08
C ILE A 161 8.02 11.78 -10.84
N LEU A 162 7.42 10.73 -11.38
CA LEU A 162 8.11 9.65 -12.08
C LEU A 162 8.38 9.96 -13.58
N ALA A 163 7.88 11.07 -14.09
CA ALA A 163 8.07 11.46 -15.48
C ALA A 163 9.57 11.54 -15.83
N GLY A 164 9.97 10.82 -16.88
CA GLY A 164 11.36 10.80 -17.36
C GLY A 164 12.33 9.90 -16.58
N THR A 165 11.87 9.17 -15.55
CA THR A 165 12.74 8.29 -14.74
C THR A 165 12.84 6.85 -15.27
N GLY A 166 11.98 6.47 -16.22
CA GLY A 166 11.87 5.10 -16.71
C GLY A 166 11.05 4.16 -15.81
N THR A 167 10.48 4.67 -14.71
CA THR A 167 9.54 3.95 -13.84
C THR A 167 8.14 4.51 -14.03
N THR A 168 7.14 3.63 -14.19
CA THR A 168 5.72 4.03 -14.23
C THR A 168 5.05 3.81 -12.88
N VAL A 169 3.90 4.45 -12.66
CA VAL A 169 3.08 4.20 -11.46
C VAL A 169 2.68 2.73 -11.38
N GLN A 170 2.29 2.12 -12.50
CA GLN A 170 1.95 0.71 -12.62
C GLN A 170 3.09 -0.19 -12.15
N LYS A 171 4.34 0.11 -12.55
CA LYS A 171 5.52 -0.61 -12.11
C LYS A 171 5.76 -0.44 -10.61
N ALA A 172 5.61 0.77 -10.08
CA ALA A 172 5.77 1.05 -8.66
C ALA A 172 4.72 0.30 -7.81
N VAL A 173 3.44 0.32 -8.22
CA VAL A 173 2.33 -0.42 -7.58
C VAL A 173 2.53 -1.93 -7.66
N GLY A 174 2.90 -2.45 -8.83
CA GLY A 174 3.17 -3.88 -9.00
C GLY A 174 4.28 -4.39 -8.09
N ARG A 175 5.34 -3.58 -7.91
CA ARG A 175 6.45 -3.91 -7.02
C ARG A 175 6.12 -3.71 -5.56
N TYR A 176 5.36 -2.68 -5.19
CA TYR A 176 4.79 -2.54 -3.86
C TYR A 176 4.09 -3.85 -3.44
N TRP A 177 3.15 -4.35 -4.24
CA TRP A 177 2.46 -5.60 -3.92
C TRP A 177 3.39 -6.82 -3.89
N ALA A 178 4.44 -6.84 -4.71
CA ALA A 178 5.44 -7.91 -4.66
C ALA A 178 6.20 -7.91 -3.32
N HIS A 179 6.59 -6.74 -2.81
CA HIS A 179 7.19 -6.59 -1.48
C HIS A 179 6.22 -6.96 -0.36
N MET A 180 4.92 -6.67 -0.54
CA MET A 180 3.90 -7.05 0.44
C MET A 180 3.79 -8.57 0.65
N ALA A 181 4.20 -9.42 -0.31
CA ALA A 181 4.19 -10.88 -0.14
C ALA A 181 4.98 -11.38 1.08
N TYR A 182 6.02 -10.65 1.48
CA TYR A 182 6.82 -10.92 2.67
C TYR A 182 7.04 -9.65 3.51
N PHE A 183 6.23 -8.61 3.29
CA PHE A 183 6.28 -7.31 3.96
C PHE A 183 7.68 -6.69 4.04
N ASP A 184 8.44 -6.62 2.95
CA ASP A 184 9.83 -6.13 2.96
C ASP A 184 9.99 -4.71 2.40
N ILE A 185 9.01 -3.85 2.68
CA ILE A 185 8.93 -2.45 2.24
C ILE A 185 9.90 -1.47 2.94
N GLY A 186 10.98 -1.99 3.55
CA GLY A 186 11.94 -1.19 4.31
C GLY A 186 11.41 -0.63 5.63
N HIS A 187 10.41 -1.28 6.24
CA HIS A 187 9.77 -0.84 7.48
C HIS A 187 9.87 -1.92 8.59
N PRO A 188 10.95 -1.93 9.42
CA PRO A 188 11.25 -3.05 10.31
C PRO A 188 10.16 -3.38 11.35
N SER A 189 9.54 -2.37 11.98
CA SER A 189 8.48 -2.61 12.98
C SER A 189 7.26 -3.30 12.35
N ALA A 190 6.76 -2.76 11.25
CA ALA A 190 5.71 -3.37 10.43
C ALA A 190 6.08 -4.78 9.92
N HIS A 191 7.32 -5.01 9.48
CA HIS A 191 7.76 -6.37 9.10
C HIS A 191 7.66 -7.35 10.28
N ALA A 192 8.07 -6.94 11.48
CA ALA A 192 7.96 -7.77 12.69
C ALA A 192 6.50 -8.09 13.05
N VAL A 193 5.60 -7.10 12.95
CA VAL A 193 4.16 -7.29 13.17
C VAL A 193 3.60 -8.28 12.13
N PHE A 194 3.93 -8.11 10.85
CA PHE A 194 3.56 -9.06 9.80
C PHE A 194 4.02 -10.49 10.11
N LEU A 195 5.29 -10.70 10.48
CA LEU A 195 5.80 -12.03 10.78
C LEU A 195 5.03 -12.70 11.94
N SER A 196 4.62 -11.91 12.93
CA SER A 196 3.86 -12.42 14.08
C SER A 196 2.42 -12.83 13.71
N GLU A 197 1.79 -12.12 12.78
CA GLU A 197 0.40 -12.40 12.34
C GLU A 197 0.31 -13.32 11.12
N ARG A 198 1.40 -13.48 10.37
CA ARG A 198 1.44 -14.25 9.12
C ARG A 198 0.78 -15.63 9.20
N PRO A 199 0.91 -16.42 10.29
CA PRO A 199 0.22 -17.70 10.42
C PRO A 199 -1.32 -17.62 10.39
N ASN A 200 -1.90 -16.46 10.68
CA ASN A 200 -3.35 -16.24 10.75
C ASN A 200 -3.94 -15.71 9.44
N ILE A 201 -3.10 -15.36 8.46
CA ILE A 201 -3.55 -14.75 7.21
C ILE A 201 -4.10 -15.82 6.27
N VAL A 202 -5.33 -15.61 5.77
CA VAL A 202 -5.95 -16.50 4.78
C VAL A 202 -5.68 -16.01 3.35
N TYR A 203 -5.03 -16.83 2.55
CA TYR A 203 -4.75 -16.57 1.13
C TYR A 203 -5.63 -17.43 0.23
N ASP A 204 -6.81 -16.94 -0.14
CA ASP A 204 -7.83 -17.75 -0.82
C ASP A 204 -8.32 -17.17 -2.15
N SER A 205 -7.46 -16.48 -2.90
CA SER A 205 -7.86 -15.76 -4.13
C SER A 205 -8.23 -16.64 -5.31
N LEU A 206 -7.86 -17.93 -5.33
CA LEU A 206 -8.03 -18.82 -6.48
C LEU A 206 -8.96 -20.00 -6.20
N HIS A 207 -9.68 -20.43 -7.23
CA HIS A 207 -10.27 -21.76 -7.31
C HIS A 207 -9.19 -22.82 -7.58
N ALA A 208 -9.50 -24.10 -7.31
CA ALA A 208 -8.56 -25.22 -7.49
C ALA A 208 -8.09 -25.41 -8.95
N ASN A 209 -8.87 -24.95 -9.93
CA ASN A 209 -8.52 -24.96 -11.36
C ASN A 209 -7.59 -23.79 -11.77
N GLY A 210 -7.23 -22.90 -10.83
CA GLY A 210 -6.36 -21.75 -11.05
C GLY A 210 -7.07 -20.49 -11.56
N THR A 211 -8.40 -20.46 -11.67
CA THR A 211 -9.14 -19.22 -11.98
C THR A 211 -9.30 -18.38 -10.71
N VAL A 212 -9.18 -17.06 -10.84
CA VAL A 212 -9.44 -16.14 -9.72
C VAL A 212 -10.90 -16.22 -9.28
N LYS A 213 -11.16 -16.14 -7.98
CA LYS A 213 -12.52 -16.01 -7.45
C LYS A 213 -13.02 -14.60 -7.71
N SER A 214 -14.25 -14.44 -8.18
CA SER A 214 -14.81 -13.15 -8.59
C SER A 214 -14.73 -12.07 -7.51
N GLU A 215 -15.01 -12.44 -6.27
CA GLU A 215 -14.99 -11.58 -5.08
C GLU A 215 -13.59 -11.24 -4.60
N LYS A 216 -12.56 -11.98 -5.06
CA LYS A 216 -11.15 -11.73 -4.78
C LYS A 216 -10.40 -11.21 -6.00
N ALA A 217 -11.07 -10.97 -7.13
CA ALA A 217 -10.43 -10.43 -8.32
C ALA A 217 -9.83 -9.04 -8.02
N PRO A 218 -8.56 -8.77 -8.34
CA PRO A 218 -7.92 -7.49 -8.04
C PRO A 218 -8.67 -6.32 -8.70
N ARG A 219 -9.05 -5.35 -7.89
CA ARG A 219 -9.65 -4.07 -8.34
C ARG A 219 -8.55 -3.05 -8.58
N TYR A 220 -8.92 -1.84 -9.00
CA TYR A 220 -7.98 -0.81 -9.45
C TYR A 220 -6.78 -0.63 -8.50
N MET A 221 -5.58 -0.93 -9.01
CA MET A 221 -4.31 -0.89 -8.27
C MET A 221 -4.21 -1.85 -7.07
N GLY A 222 -5.15 -2.78 -6.92
CA GLY A 222 -5.12 -3.89 -5.97
C GLY A 222 -4.38 -5.11 -6.52
N ALA A 223 -4.26 -6.16 -5.71
CA ALA A 223 -3.56 -7.39 -6.06
C ALA A 223 -4.11 -8.67 -5.43
N ASN A 224 -3.60 -9.80 -5.88
CA ASN A 224 -3.63 -11.05 -5.14
C ASN A 224 -2.21 -11.49 -4.82
N ILE A 225 -2.01 -11.96 -3.59
CA ILE A 225 -0.79 -12.63 -3.13
C ILE A 225 -1.15 -14.10 -2.98
N ILE A 226 -0.44 -14.99 -3.69
CA ILE A 226 -0.75 -16.41 -3.78
C ILE A 226 0.49 -17.21 -3.35
N PRO A 227 0.58 -17.61 -2.07
CA PRO A 227 1.62 -18.51 -1.61
C PRO A 227 1.56 -19.85 -2.36
N LEU A 228 2.72 -20.39 -2.68
CA LEU A 228 2.88 -21.61 -3.46
C LEU A 228 3.56 -22.71 -2.65
N LYS A 229 3.03 -23.93 -2.78
CA LYS A 229 3.68 -25.15 -2.32
C LYS A 229 4.61 -25.69 -3.42
N ILE A 230 5.91 -25.67 -3.13
CA ILE A 230 6.96 -26.17 -4.05
C ILE A 230 6.85 -27.68 -4.23
N LYS A 231 6.88 -28.15 -5.47
CA LYS A 231 6.87 -29.59 -5.85
C LYS A 231 8.09 -30.02 -6.66
N GLY A 232 8.85 -29.08 -7.21
CA GLY A 232 10.04 -29.32 -8.02
C GLY A 232 11.11 -28.24 -7.82
N SER A 233 12.22 -28.34 -8.56
CA SER A 233 13.34 -27.39 -8.50
C SER A 233 13.16 -26.16 -9.40
N ASN A 234 12.11 -26.15 -10.22
CA ASN A 234 11.75 -25.04 -11.09
C ASN A 234 10.25 -24.82 -10.98
N ILE A 235 9.85 -23.58 -10.78
CA ILE A 235 8.45 -23.17 -10.85
C ILE A 235 8.26 -22.40 -12.15
N THR A 236 7.25 -22.79 -12.91
CA THR A 236 6.80 -22.07 -14.11
C THR A 236 5.36 -21.64 -13.92
N VAL A 237 5.09 -20.39 -14.28
CA VAL A 237 3.77 -19.76 -14.25
C VAL A 237 3.33 -19.46 -15.68
N ALA A 238 2.10 -19.83 -15.99
CA ALA A 238 1.40 -19.41 -17.20
C ALA A 238 0.10 -18.70 -16.79
N LEU A 239 0.06 -17.38 -16.91
CA LEU A 239 -1.06 -16.52 -16.55
C LEU A 239 -1.80 -16.07 -17.82
N GLN A 240 -3.13 -16.10 -17.77
CA GLN A 240 -4.00 -15.69 -18.87
C GLN A 240 -5.02 -14.67 -18.37
N THR A 241 -5.10 -13.53 -19.07
CA THR A 241 -6.08 -12.46 -18.83
C THR A 241 -6.19 -11.58 -20.08
N SER A 242 -7.26 -10.80 -20.19
CA SER A 242 -7.42 -9.72 -21.15
C SER A 242 -7.08 -8.34 -20.58
N GLY A 243 -6.92 -8.22 -19.26
CA GLY A 243 -6.64 -6.94 -18.60
C GLY A 243 -5.15 -6.58 -18.58
N GLN A 244 -4.85 -5.32 -18.28
CA GLN A 244 -3.49 -4.84 -18.02
C GLN A 244 -3.08 -5.22 -16.59
N TYR A 245 -1.88 -5.77 -16.41
CA TYR A 245 -1.43 -6.25 -15.11
C TYR A 245 0.09 -6.23 -14.99
N THR A 246 0.54 -6.31 -13.75
CA THR A 246 1.91 -6.69 -13.40
C THR A 246 1.87 -7.95 -12.55
N ALA A 247 2.74 -8.90 -12.84
CA ALA A 247 2.86 -10.13 -12.05
C ALA A 247 4.31 -10.46 -11.74
N THR A 248 4.55 -10.93 -10.51
CA THR A 248 5.90 -11.22 -9.99
C THR A 248 5.89 -12.54 -9.22
N LEU A 249 6.85 -13.41 -9.49
CA LEU A 249 7.22 -14.50 -8.59
C LEU A 249 8.20 -13.96 -7.56
N VAL A 250 7.80 -14.01 -6.29
CA VAL A 250 8.62 -13.58 -5.15
C VAL A 250 9.17 -14.82 -4.48
N VAL A 251 10.49 -14.93 -4.39
CA VAL A 251 11.19 -16.06 -3.77
C VAL A 251 11.92 -15.56 -2.52
N LYS A 252 11.59 -16.15 -1.36
CA LYS A 252 12.31 -15.95 -0.10
C LYS A 252 13.22 -17.15 0.16
N SER A 253 14.53 -16.91 0.21
CA SER A 253 15.56 -17.90 0.52
C SER A 253 16.29 -17.50 1.81
N GLY A 254 15.84 -18.01 2.95
CA GLY A 254 16.22 -17.44 4.25
C GLY A 254 15.71 -16.00 4.33
N GLU A 255 16.57 -15.03 4.65
CA GLU A 255 16.19 -13.61 4.71
C GLU A 255 16.36 -12.85 3.38
N LYS A 256 16.79 -13.53 2.31
CA LYS A 256 16.98 -12.89 1.00
C LYS A 256 15.74 -13.06 0.15
N LEU A 257 15.31 -11.94 -0.45
CA LEU A 257 14.19 -11.91 -1.38
C LEU A 257 14.68 -11.70 -2.81
N ARG A 258 13.99 -12.32 -3.76
CA ARG A 258 14.22 -12.16 -5.19
C ARG A 258 12.90 -12.05 -5.93
N TYR A 259 12.81 -11.06 -6.80
CA TYR A 259 11.64 -10.75 -7.61
C TYR A 259 11.89 -11.15 -9.05
N VAL A 260 11.03 -12.01 -9.59
CA VAL A 260 11.10 -12.46 -10.98
C VAL A 260 9.82 -12.08 -11.70
N ASP A 261 9.93 -11.19 -12.68
CA ASP A 261 8.78 -10.73 -13.44
C ASP A 261 8.16 -11.84 -14.28
N VAL A 262 6.83 -11.88 -14.28
CA VAL A 262 6.02 -12.74 -15.16
C VAL A 262 5.66 -11.91 -16.38
N VAL A 263 6.50 -11.96 -17.40
CA VAL A 263 6.38 -11.13 -18.60
C VAL A 263 5.52 -11.86 -19.64
N ASN A 264 4.54 -11.14 -20.22
CA ASN A 264 3.62 -11.71 -21.22
C ASN A 264 2.95 -13.02 -20.76
N GLY A 265 2.56 -13.06 -19.49
CA GLY A 265 1.90 -14.21 -18.87
C GLY A 265 2.81 -15.40 -18.62
N LYS A 266 4.13 -15.28 -18.76
CA LYS A 266 5.08 -16.38 -18.56
C LYS A 266 6.17 -15.99 -17.59
N GLY A 267 6.38 -16.82 -16.58
CA GLY A 267 7.44 -16.65 -15.60
C GLY A 267 8.08 -17.98 -15.27
N ARG A 268 9.38 -17.98 -14.99
CA ARG A 268 10.11 -19.17 -14.55
C ARG A 268 11.15 -18.80 -13.52
N VAL A 269 11.23 -19.58 -12.45
CA VAL A 269 12.22 -19.38 -11.41
C VAL A 269 12.74 -20.72 -10.88
N ALA A 270 14.06 -20.81 -10.72
CA ALA A 270 14.71 -21.90 -10.00
C ALA A 270 14.57 -21.69 -8.50
N VAL A 271 14.29 -22.76 -7.76
CA VAL A 271 14.00 -22.75 -6.32
C VAL A 271 14.64 -23.94 -5.62
N ALA A 272 15.04 -23.74 -4.38
CA ALA A 272 15.40 -24.78 -3.43
C ALA A 272 14.16 -25.29 -2.68
N LYS A 273 14.25 -26.48 -2.08
CA LYS A 273 13.16 -27.04 -1.26
C LYS A 273 12.85 -26.20 -0.01
N SER A 274 13.84 -25.45 0.48
CA SER A 274 13.72 -24.57 1.64
C SER A 274 13.22 -23.16 1.30
N ASP A 275 13.02 -22.85 0.01
CA ASP A 275 12.50 -21.55 -0.38
C ASP A 275 11.01 -21.44 -0.06
N GLU A 276 10.57 -20.22 0.20
CA GLU A 276 9.16 -19.86 0.15
C GLU A 276 8.90 -19.08 -1.14
N VAL A 277 7.76 -19.32 -1.78
CA VAL A 277 7.44 -18.68 -3.06
C VAL A 277 6.01 -18.19 -3.04
N SER A 278 5.80 -16.98 -3.52
CA SER A 278 4.47 -16.40 -3.78
C SER A 278 4.39 -15.89 -5.21
N LEU A 279 3.27 -16.13 -5.88
CA LEU A 279 2.89 -15.37 -7.06
C LEU A 279 2.11 -14.14 -6.62
N VAL A 280 2.49 -12.97 -7.09
CA VAL A 280 1.72 -11.72 -6.91
C VAL A 280 1.19 -11.28 -8.26
N VAL A 281 -0.11 -11.00 -8.34
CA VAL A 281 -0.79 -10.49 -9.55
C VAL A 281 -1.51 -9.20 -9.17
N ALA A 282 -1.04 -8.06 -9.68
CA ALA A 282 -1.64 -6.76 -9.42
C ALA A 282 -2.35 -6.22 -10.67
N TYR A 283 -3.56 -5.68 -10.49
CA TYR A 283 -4.30 -5.00 -11.54
C TYR A 283 -3.79 -3.56 -11.68
N THR A 284 -3.00 -3.33 -12.72
CA THR A 284 -2.29 -2.07 -12.94
C THR A 284 -2.67 -1.48 -14.30
N PRO A 285 -3.94 -1.06 -14.48
CA PRO A 285 -4.38 -0.45 -15.72
C PRO A 285 -3.82 0.97 -15.88
N GLU A 286 -4.16 1.61 -17.00
CA GLU A 286 -4.01 3.06 -17.16
C GLU A 286 -4.62 3.83 -15.99
N LEU A 287 -4.05 5.01 -15.71
CA LEU A 287 -4.54 5.84 -14.61
C LEU A 287 -5.92 6.39 -14.95
N ILE A 288 -6.82 6.31 -13.98
CA ILE A 288 -8.16 6.90 -14.06
C ILE A 288 -8.34 7.94 -12.96
N MET A 289 -9.17 8.93 -13.24
CA MET A 289 -9.71 9.82 -12.23
C MET A 289 -10.71 9.04 -11.39
N TYR A 290 -10.55 9.04 -10.07
CA TYR A 290 -11.51 8.42 -9.19
C TYR A 290 -11.58 9.14 -7.85
N ASN A 291 -12.82 9.26 -7.36
CA ASN A 291 -13.11 9.74 -6.03
C ASN A 291 -13.18 8.53 -5.10
N SER A 292 -12.21 8.42 -4.19
CA SER A 292 -12.12 7.30 -3.24
C SER A 292 -13.33 7.21 -2.29
N ALA A 293 -14.03 8.33 -2.06
CA ALA A 293 -15.18 8.40 -1.16
C ALA A 293 -16.47 7.96 -1.86
N ALA A 294 -16.46 7.95 -3.20
CA ALA A 294 -17.59 7.67 -4.06
C ALA A 294 -17.25 6.62 -5.13
N ILE A 295 -16.58 5.54 -4.72
CA ILE A 295 -16.30 4.40 -5.62
C ILE A 295 -17.61 3.81 -6.14
N THR A 296 -17.75 3.76 -7.47
CA THR A 296 -18.96 3.29 -8.12
C THR A 296 -19.02 1.76 -8.16
N ALA A 297 -20.23 1.21 -8.31
CA ALA A 297 -20.41 -0.23 -8.52
C ALA A 297 -19.70 -0.72 -9.79
N GLU A 298 -19.61 0.11 -10.83
CA GLU A 298 -18.87 -0.18 -12.05
C GLU A 298 -17.37 -0.33 -11.78
N MET A 299 -16.78 0.57 -10.98
CA MET A 299 -15.37 0.44 -10.59
C MET A 299 -15.11 -0.85 -9.80
N TYR A 300 -16.05 -1.26 -8.94
CA TYR A 300 -15.95 -2.54 -8.24
C TYR A 300 -16.13 -3.75 -9.16
N ALA A 301 -16.96 -3.64 -10.20
CA ALA A 301 -17.19 -4.68 -11.20
C ALA A 301 -16.02 -4.82 -12.18
N ASN A 302 -15.28 -3.73 -12.44
CA ASN A 302 -14.09 -3.69 -13.28
C ASN A 302 -12.85 -4.26 -12.55
N ALA A 303 -12.94 -5.54 -12.18
CA ALA A 303 -11.85 -6.29 -11.56
C ALA A 303 -11.12 -7.18 -12.57
N LEU A 304 -9.82 -7.39 -12.36
CA LEU A 304 -8.98 -8.23 -13.20
C LEU A 304 -9.35 -9.69 -13.07
N GLN A 305 -10.07 -10.21 -14.06
CA GLN A 305 -10.29 -11.65 -14.20
C GLN A 305 -9.06 -12.30 -14.84
N TYR A 306 -8.57 -13.38 -14.25
CA TYR A 306 -7.44 -14.13 -14.79
C TYR A 306 -7.51 -15.61 -14.40
N SER A 307 -6.74 -16.42 -15.12
CA SER A 307 -6.42 -17.79 -14.74
C SER A 307 -4.92 -18.01 -14.73
N VAL A 308 -4.47 -18.96 -13.92
CA VAL A 308 -3.06 -19.29 -13.81
C VAL A 308 -2.85 -20.80 -13.76
N LYS A 309 -1.81 -21.27 -14.45
CA LYS A 309 -1.32 -22.65 -14.37
C LYS A 309 0.09 -22.64 -13.81
N PHE A 310 0.34 -23.58 -12.90
CA PHE A 310 1.65 -23.81 -12.29
C PHE A 310 2.23 -25.13 -12.75
N THR A 311 3.53 -25.12 -13.08
CA THR A 311 4.34 -26.34 -13.23
C THR A 311 5.42 -26.31 -12.17
N GLY A 312 5.61 -27.41 -11.43
CA GLY A 312 6.59 -27.50 -10.33
C GLY A 312 6.13 -26.89 -9.01
N ALA A 313 4.88 -26.42 -8.92
CA ALA A 313 4.24 -25.96 -7.68
C ALA A 313 2.72 -26.16 -7.73
N SER A 314 2.05 -25.95 -6.60
CA SER A 314 0.61 -25.68 -6.52
C SER A 314 0.34 -24.50 -5.60
N VAL A 315 -0.90 -24.00 -5.57
CA VAL A 315 -1.36 -23.13 -4.47
C VAL A 315 -1.14 -23.84 -3.13
N ALA A 316 -0.70 -23.09 -2.12
CA ALA A 316 -0.40 -23.60 -0.77
C ALA A 316 -1.66 -23.96 0.01
#